data_AF-A0AAI9LIA3-F1
#
_entry.id   AF-A0AAI9LIA3-F1
#
_cell.length_a   1.000
_cell.length_b   1.000
_cell.length_c   1.000
_cell.angle_alpha   90.00
_cell.angle_beta   90.00
_cell.angle_gamma   90.00
#
_symmetry.space_group_name_H-M   'P 1'
#
loop_
_entity.id
_entity.type
_entity.pdbx_description
1 polymer ?
#
loop_
_entity_poly.entity_id
_entity_poly.type
_entity_poly.pdbx_seq_one_letter_code
_entity_poly.pdbx_strand_id
1 'polypeptide(L)'
;MLRDLQLADFFTLANAACGMGSVFFAMFFVAEPSLRTFYIAAALAPAAFIFDVLDGRIARWRHAHSALGRELDSLSDIISFGVGPATLAFAAGMRGGWDLVALIYFVCCGVSRLARFNVTAESMAEGTGKVKYFEGTPIPTSVVLTGVLAWCASQGGIGDALFGGAWEIGPGTLHPMALLFVLSGSLMISKTLRIPKI
;
A
#
# COMPACT_ATOMS: atom_id res chain seq x y z
N MET A 1 -6.18 12.51 24.19
CA MET A 1 -6.28 11.43 23.18
C MET A 1 -7.61 11.46 22.43
N LEU A 2 -8.74 10.91 22.94
CA LEU A 2 -10.00 10.93 22.17
C LEU A 2 -10.62 12.34 21.95
N ARG A 3 -10.30 13.32 22.81
CA ARG A 3 -10.77 14.71 22.71
C ARG A 3 -9.96 15.58 21.73
N ASP A 4 -8.81 15.09 21.28
CA ASP A 4 -7.91 15.81 20.36
C ASP A 4 -8.07 15.34 18.91
N LEU A 5 -8.91 14.31 18.68
CA LEU A 5 -9.16 13.76 17.35
C LEU A 5 -9.99 14.74 16.52
N GLN A 6 -9.36 15.25 15.48
CA GLN A 6 -10.02 16.06 14.47
C GLN A 6 -10.81 15.15 13.54
N LEU A 7 -11.77 15.73 12.83
CA LEU A 7 -12.61 14.99 11.90
C LEU A 7 -11.79 14.30 10.79
N ALA A 8 -10.61 14.84 10.44
CA ALA A 8 -9.66 14.19 9.53
C ALA A 8 -9.10 12.88 10.11
N ASP A 9 -8.74 12.85 11.40
CA ASP A 9 -8.16 11.65 12.04
C ASP A 9 -9.15 10.47 12.04
N PHE A 10 -10.46 10.72 12.08
CA PHE A 10 -11.47 9.67 11.94
C PHE A 10 -11.46 9.03 10.54
N PHE A 11 -11.24 9.82 9.49
CA PHE A 11 -11.13 9.29 8.13
C PHE A 11 -9.81 8.55 7.93
N THR A 12 -8.72 9.02 8.53
CA THR A 12 -7.44 8.31 8.56
C THR A 12 -7.53 6.98 9.31
N LEU A 13 -8.31 6.91 10.39
CA LEU A 13 -8.60 5.64 11.08
C LEU A 13 -9.52 4.73 10.24
N ALA A 14 -10.45 5.29 9.47
CA ALA A 14 -11.26 4.52 8.52
C ALA A 14 -10.40 3.93 7.40
N ASN A 15 -9.41 4.68 6.90
CA ASN A 15 -8.37 4.17 5.98
C ASN A 15 -7.67 2.95 6.61
N ALA A 16 -7.10 3.09 7.81
CA ALA A 16 -6.45 1.95 8.51
C ALA A 16 -7.39 0.76 8.72
N ALA A 17 -8.67 1.02 9.04
CA ALA A 17 -9.67 -0.05 9.20
C ALA A 17 -9.92 -0.81 7.89
N CYS A 18 -9.93 -0.11 6.75
CA CYS A 18 -10.00 -0.76 5.43
C CYS A 18 -8.75 -1.61 5.15
N GLY A 19 -7.55 -1.08 5.44
CA GLY A 19 -6.30 -1.83 5.31
C GLY A 19 -6.28 -3.10 6.16
N MET A 20 -6.63 -2.99 7.43
CA MET A 20 -6.73 -4.14 8.33
C MET A 20 -7.82 -5.13 7.90
N GLY A 21 -8.96 -4.62 7.42
CA GLY A 21 -10.02 -5.43 6.84
C GLY A 21 -9.51 -6.23 5.64
N SER A 22 -8.73 -5.61 4.75
CA SER A 22 -8.13 -6.27 3.58
C SER A 22 -7.27 -7.47 4.01
N VAL A 23 -6.44 -7.29 5.04
CA VAL A 23 -5.63 -8.36 5.63
C VAL A 23 -6.51 -9.49 6.17
N PHE A 24 -7.54 -9.20 6.95
CA PHE A 24 -8.41 -10.24 7.50
C PHE A 24 -9.19 -11.01 6.43
N PHE A 25 -9.74 -10.32 5.43
CA PHE A 25 -10.42 -10.99 4.32
C PHE A 25 -9.44 -11.81 3.47
N ALA A 26 -8.20 -11.35 3.28
CA ALA A 26 -7.16 -12.16 2.64
C ALA A 26 -6.85 -13.43 3.45
N MET A 27 -6.77 -13.33 4.79
CA MET A 27 -6.59 -14.50 5.66
C MET A 27 -7.78 -15.46 5.61
N PHE A 28 -9.01 -14.93 5.62
CA PHE A 28 -10.21 -15.76 5.43
C PHE A 28 -10.19 -16.49 4.09
N PHE A 29 -9.71 -15.86 3.02
CA PHE A 29 -9.55 -16.52 1.73
C PHE A 29 -8.52 -17.65 1.77
N VAL A 30 -7.40 -17.48 2.50
CA VAL A 30 -6.41 -18.55 2.69
C VAL A 30 -7.03 -19.73 3.44
N ALA A 31 -7.83 -19.46 4.48
CA ALA A 31 -8.46 -20.49 5.30
C ALA A 31 -9.60 -21.23 4.56
N GLU A 32 -10.45 -20.49 3.86
CA GLU A 32 -11.56 -21.02 3.07
C GLU A 32 -11.61 -20.29 1.71
N PRO A 33 -11.04 -20.91 0.65
CA PRO A 33 -10.95 -20.28 -0.67
C PRO A 33 -12.32 -19.92 -1.26
N SER A 34 -12.64 -18.63 -1.21
CA SER A 34 -13.87 -18.07 -1.78
C SER A 34 -13.55 -16.80 -2.55
N LEU A 35 -13.84 -16.79 -3.85
CA LEU A 35 -13.60 -15.61 -4.72
C LEU A 35 -14.29 -14.36 -4.18
N ARG A 36 -15.46 -14.50 -3.53
CA ARG A 36 -16.15 -13.38 -2.89
C ARG A 36 -15.27 -12.73 -1.82
N THR A 37 -14.67 -13.53 -0.95
CA THR A 37 -13.78 -13.06 0.12
C THR A 37 -12.54 -12.39 -0.46
N PHE A 38 -11.97 -12.96 -1.53
CA PHE A 38 -10.84 -12.38 -2.24
C PHE A 38 -11.18 -11.01 -2.85
N TYR A 39 -12.33 -10.88 -3.53
CA TYR A 39 -12.76 -9.62 -4.10
C TYR A 39 -13.06 -8.56 -3.03
N ILE A 40 -13.60 -8.94 -1.88
CA ILE A 40 -13.77 -8.02 -0.74
C ILE A 40 -12.41 -7.53 -0.26
N ALA A 41 -11.43 -8.43 -0.07
CA ALA A 41 -10.08 -8.06 0.31
C ALA A 41 -9.44 -7.08 -0.68
N ALA A 42 -9.60 -7.33 -1.99
CA ALA A 42 -9.10 -6.48 -3.06
C ALA A 42 -9.80 -5.12 -3.13
N ALA A 43 -11.12 -5.07 -2.91
CA ALA A 43 -11.94 -3.86 -2.97
C ALA A 43 -11.74 -2.92 -1.77
N LEU A 44 -11.18 -3.40 -0.66
CA LEU A 44 -10.87 -2.56 0.50
C LEU A 44 -9.70 -1.61 0.24
N ALA A 45 -8.77 -1.94 -0.66
CA ALA A 45 -7.69 -1.02 -1.05
C ALA A 45 -8.18 0.25 -1.78
N PRO A 46 -9.04 0.18 -2.82
CA PRO A 46 -9.62 1.39 -3.40
C PRO A 46 -10.58 2.12 -2.43
N ALA A 47 -11.25 1.42 -1.52
CA ALA A 47 -12.03 2.07 -0.47
C ALA A 47 -11.15 2.88 0.49
N ALA A 48 -10.02 2.31 0.94
CA ALA A 48 -8.99 2.99 1.73
C ALA A 48 -8.48 4.26 1.02
N PHE A 49 -8.24 4.18 -0.29
CA PHE A 49 -7.81 5.33 -1.10
C PHE A 49 -8.84 6.46 -1.15
N ILE A 50 -10.13 6.13 -1.18
CA ILE A 50 -11.17 7.17 -1.10
C ILE A 50 -11.11 7.87 0.26
N PHE A 51 -10.90 7.13 1.35
CA PHE A 51 -10.81 7.73 2.69
C PHE A 51 -9.56 8.59 2.87
N ASP A 52 -8.41 8.17 2.35
CA ASP A 52 -7.15 8.93 2.29
C ASP A 52 -7.32 10.26 1.51
N VAL A 53 -7.92 10.21 0.33
CA VAL A 53 -8.18 11.44 -0.44
C VAL A 53 -9.14 12.40 0.29
N LEU A 54 -10.11 11.86 1.03
CA LEU A 54 -11.07 12.64 1.80
C LEU A 54 -10.42 13.27 3.03
N ASP A 55 -9.59 12.55 3.79
CA ASP A 55 -8.92 13.08 4.98
C ASP A 55 -7.99 14.25 4.62
N GLY A 56 -7.22 14.13 3.54
CA GLY A 56 -6.31 15.15 3.08
C GLY A 56 -7.05 16.39 2.57
N ARG A 57 -8.24 16.20 1.98
CA ARG A 57 -9.10 17.31 1.55
C ARG A 57 -9.73 18.04 2.74
N ILE A 58 -10.15 17.31 3.77
CA ILE A 58 -10.73 17.86 5.00
C ILE A 58 -9.67 18.60 5.82
N ALA A 59 -8.47 18.03 5.96
CA ALA A 59 -7.35 18.65 6.67
C ALA A 59 -6.95 19.99 6.03
N ARG A 60 -6.85 20.03 4.68
CA ARG A 60 -6.59 21.27 3.94
C ARG A 60 -7.70 22.30 4.12
N TRP A 61 -8.96 21.88 4.06
CA TRP A 61 -10.10 22.79 4.19
C TRP A 61 -10.20 23.41 5.59
N ARG A 62 -9.82 22.67 6.63
CA ARG A 62 -9.83 23.15 8.02
C ARG A 62 -8.58 23.92 8.43
N HIS A 63 -7.60 24.09 7.53
CA HIS A 63 -6.28 24.66 7.83
C HIS A 63 -5.61 24.03 9.07
N ALA A 64 -5.95 22.78 9.35
CA ALA A 64 -5.57 22.07 10.56
C ALA A 64 -4.62 20.93 10.16
N HIS A 65 -3.34 21.26 10.06
CA HIS A 65 -2.28 20.28 9.90
C HIS A 65 -1.65 20.04 11.28
N SER A 66 -2.09 18.98 11.97
CA SER A 66 -1.46 18.56 13.22
C SER A 66 -0.29 17.61 12.91
N ALA A 67 0.77 17.68 13.72
CA ALA A 67 1.89 16.74 13.61
C ALA A 67 1.44 15.29 13.87
N LEU A 68 0.53 15.11 14.84
CA LEU A 68 -0.06 13.81 15.15
C LEU A 68 -0.84 13.22 13.97
N GLY A 69 -1.70 14.01 13.31
CA GLY A 69 -2.50 13.55 12.17
C GLY A 69 -1.64 13.12 10.99
N ARG A 70 -0.50 13.79 10.77
CA ARG A 70 0.48 13.40 9.73
C ARG A 70 1.12 12.03 10.01
N GLU A 71 1.49 11.76 11.26
CA GLU A 71 2.05 10.47 11.64
C GLU A 71 0.99 9.37 11.57
N LEU A 72 -0.24 9.66 12.01
CA LEU A 72 -1.38 8.75 11.86
C LEU A 72 -1.65 8.40 10.41
N ASP A 73 -1.64 9.39 9.51
CA ASP A 73 -1.81 9.23 8.07
C ASP A 73 -0.76 8.27 7.48
N SER A 74 0.51 8.49 7.81
CA SER A 74 1.61 7.62 7.36
C SER A 74 1.48 6.19 7.89
N LEU A 75 1.06 6.00 9.14
CA LEU A 75 0.84 4.67 9.72
C LEU A 75 -0.38 3.96 9.11
N SER A 76 -1.44 4.69 8.80
CA SER A 76 -2.60 4.16 8.08
C SER A 76 -2.25 3.75 6.65
N ASP A 77 -1.49 4.59 5.94
CA ASP A 77 -1.05 4.36 4.57
C ASP A 77 -0.22 3.08 4.42
N ILE A 78 0.71 2.83 5.34
CA ILE A 78 1.52 1.62 5.25
C ILE A 78 0.68 0.35 5.44
N ILE A 79 -0.35 0.40 6.29
CA ILE A 79 -1.25 -0.73 6.50
C ILE A 79 -2.10 -0.95 5.25
N SER A 80 -2.72 0.10 4.71
CA SER A 80 -3.67 0.00 3.61
C SER A 80 -3.04 -0.24 2.25
N PHE A 81 -1.86 0.32 1.98
CA PHE A 81 -1.24 0.29 0.66
C PHE A 81 0.11 -0.43 0.63
N GLY A 82 0.68 -0.78 1.78
CA GLY A 82 1.83 -1.67 1.90
C GLY A 82 1.40 -3.08 2.29
N VAL A 83 0.93 -3.23 3.53
CA VAL A 83 0.63 -4.53 4.13
C VAL A 83 -0.59 -5.20 3.49
N GLY A 84 -1.66 -4.45 3.23
CA GLY A 84 -2.88 -4.97 2.58
C GLY A 84 -2.58 -5.63 1.22
N PRO A 85 -2.00 -4.92 0.25
CA PRO A 85 -1.66 -5.48 -1.06
C PRO A 85 -0.67 -6.65 -0.99
N ALA A 86 0.33 -6.58 -0.09
CA ALA A 86 1.29 -7.68 0.10
C ALA A 86 0.61 -8.94 0.64
N THR A 87 -0.31 -8.78 1.61
CA THR A 87 -1.09 -9.90 2.17
C THR A 87 -2.03 -10.48 1.12
N LEU A 88 -2.68 -9.64 0.32
CA LEU A 88 -3.54 -10.10 -0.78
C LEU A 88 -2.76 -10.91 -1.82
N ALA A 89 -1.55 -10.49 -2.16
CA ALA A 89 -0.65 -11.22 -3.07
C ALA A 89 -0.27 -12.60 -2.52
N PHE A 90 0.09 -12.66 -1.23
CA PHE A 90 0.34 -13.92 -0.53
C PHE A 90 -0.90 -14.83 -0.54
N ALA A 91 -2.07 -14.24 -0.29
CA ALA A 91 -3.34 -14.97 -0.33
C ALA A 91 -3.66 -15.50 -1.73
N ALA A 92 -3.32 -14.74 -2.78
CA ALA A 92 -3.49 -15.12 -4.19
C ALA A 92 -2.61 -16.30 -4.64
N GLY A 93 -1.65 -16.75 -3.82
CA GLY A 93 -0.83 -17.93 -4.08
C GLY A 93 0.68 -17.67 -4.13
N MET A 94 1.12 -16.42 -4.02
CA MET A 94 2.54 -16.04 -4.04
C MET A 94 3.21 -16.37 -2.70
N ARG A 95 3.39 -17.67 -2.44
CA ARG A 95 3.85 -18.23 -1.15
C ARG A 95 5.25 -18.84 -1.22
N GLY A 96 5.93 -18.71 -2.36
CA GLY A 96 7.30 -19.19 -2.51
C GLY A 96 8.27 -18.41 -1.63
N GLY A 97 9.42 -19.03 -1.30
CA GLY A 97 10.44 -18.40 -0.46
C GLY A 97 10.93 -17.05 -1.01
N TRP A 98 11.09 -16.95 -2.34
CA TRP A 98 11.48 -15.69 -2.98
C TRP A 98 10.32 -14.69 -3.10
N ASP A 99 9.08 -15.17 -3.20
CA ASP A 99 7.89 -14.31 -3.17
C ASP A 99 7.81 -13.57 -1.83
N LEU A 100 8.05 -14.27 -0.72
CA LEU A 100 8.06 -13.66 0.61
C LEU A 100 9.10 -12.55 0.70
N VAL A 101 10.32 -12.79 0.19
CA VAL A 101 11.37 -11.77 0.14
C VAL A 101 10.94 -10.57 -0.70
N ALA A 102 10.33 -10.79 -1.86
CA ALA A 102 9.82 -9.74 -2.73
C ALA A 102 8.69 -8.91 -2.08
N LEU A 103 7.73 -9.56 -1.41
CA LEU A 103 6.63 -8.90 -0.72
C LEU A 103 7.11 -8.11 0.51
N ILE A 104 8.06 -8.68 1.28
CA ILE A 104 8.70 -7.97 2.39
C ILE A 104 9.45 -6.74 1.88
N TYR A 105 10.23 -6.90 0.81
CA TYR A 105 10.95 -5.79 0.18
C TYR A 105 10.00 -4.66 -0.24
N PHE A 106 8.87 -5.00 -0.85
CA PHE A 106 7.84 -4.03 -1.23
C PHE A 106 7.32 -3.23 -0.01
N VAL A 107 6.98 -3.89 1.09
CA VAL A 107 6.53 -3.21 2.32
C VAL A 107 7.64 -2.32 2.88
N CYS A 108 8.89 -2.80 2.94
CA CYS A 108 10.03 -2.00 3.39
C CYS A 108 10.27 -0.75 2.52
N CYS A 109 10.04 -0.85 1.20
CA CYS A 109 10.09 0.30 0.30
C CYS A 109 9.02 1.34 0.64
N GLY A 110 7.79 0.89 0.89
CA GLY A 110 6.70 1.75 1.35
C GLY A 110 7.02 2.48 2.65
N VAL A 111 7.51 1.76 3.67
CA VAL A 111 7.94 2.35 4.96
C VAL A 111 9.02 3.42 4.72
N SER A 112 10.03 3.09 3.93
CA SER A 112 11.15 4.00 3.63
C SER A 112 10.69 5.26 2.91
N ARG A 113 9.72 5.15 1.99
CA ARG A 113 9.13 6.31 1.30
C ARG A 113 8.40 7.21 2.28
N LEU A 114 7.55 6.67 3.15
CA LEU A 114 6.77 7.46 4.12
C LEU A 114 7.68 8.17 5.12
N ALA A 115 8.69 7.48 5.65
CA ALA A 115 9.67 8.08 6.53
C ALA A 115 10.38 9.28 5.87
N ARG A 116 10.77 9.15 4.60
CA ARG A 116 11.37 10.27 3.85
C ARG A 116 10.39 11.43 3.64
N PHE A 117 9.12 11.12 3.35
CA PHE A 117 8.09 12.13 3.18
C PHE A 117 7.87 12.94 4.46
N ASN A 118 7.82 12.28 5.62
CA ASN A 118 7.63 12.95 6.92
C ASN A 118 8.82 13.85 7.27
N VAL A 119 10.06 13.35 7.12
CA VAL A 119 11.29 14.15 7.36
C VAL A 119 11.38 15.35 6.41
N THR A 120 11.04 15.16 5.13
CA THR A 120 11.04 16.27 4.16
C THR A 120 9.99 17.31 4.51
N ALA A 121 8.80 16.89 4.97
CA ALA A 121 7.74 17.79 5.40
C ALA A 121 8.13 18.61 6.64
N GLU A 122 8.88 18.03 7.58
CA GLU A 122 9.43 18.74 8.74
C GLU A 122 10.49 19.79 8.33
N SER A 123 11.46 19.41 7.49
CA SER A 123 12.50 20.36 7.02
C SER A 123 11.92 21.58 6.28
N MET A 124 10.80 21.41 5.58
CA MET A 124 10.11 22.48 4.86
C MET A 124 9.33 23.42 5.80
N ALA A 125 8.89 22.93 6.96
CA ALA A 125 8.25 23.75 7.98
C ALA A 125 9.27 24.65 8.71
N GLU A 126 10.53 24.24 8.76
CA GLU A 126 11.64 24.97 9.42
C GLU A 126 12.32 26.04 8.52
N GLY A 127 11.72 26.39 7.37
CA GLY A 127 12.14 27.56 6.59
C GLY A 127 13.39 27.38 5.70
N THR A 128 13.94 26.17 5.59
CA THR A 128 15.09 25.90 4.73
C THR A 128 14.67 25.35 3.35
N GLY A 129 14.50 26.25 2.38
CA GLY A 129 14.65 25.95 0.95
C GLY A 129 13.58 25.07 0.28
N LYS A 130 12.89 25.64 -0.72
CA LYS A 130 11.93 24.97 -1.61
C LYS A 130 12.45 23.60 -2.11
N VAL A 131 11.93 22.49 -1.57
CA VAL A 131 12.13 21.15 -2.15
C VAL A 131 11.43 21.12 -3.51
N LYS A 132 12.23 21.16 -4.59
CA LYS A 132 11.80 21.40 -5.99
C LYS A 132 11.27 20.14 -6.71
N TYR A 133 11.40 18.96 -6.12
CA TYR A 133 11.02 17.70 -6.76
C TYR A 133 10.46 16.72 -5.72
N PHE A 134 9.32 16.10 -6.02
CA PHE A 134 8.93 14.85 -5.36
C PHE A 134 9.65 13.71 -6.08
N GLU A 135 10.39 12.89 -5.33
CA GLU A 135 11.06 11.69 -5.83
C GLU A 135 10.20 10.46 -5.54
N GLY A 136 9.93 9.66 -6.57
CA GLY A 136 9.20 8.38 -6.46
C GLY A 136 7.68 8.45 -6.63
N THR A 137 7.04 7.30 -6.83
CA THR A 137 5.58 7.19 -6.98
C THR A 137 4.85 7.27 -5.63
N PRO A 138 3.64 7.85 -5.56
CA PRO A 138 2.82 7.81 -4.35
C PRO A 138 2.50 6.38 -3.93
N ILE A 139 2.54 6.07 -2.64
CA ILE A 139 2.18 4.74 -2.12
C ILE A 139 0.78 4.26 -2.54
N PRO A 140 -0.24 5.12 -2.66
CA PRO A 140 -1.55 4.68 -3.14
C PRO A 140 -1.57 4.06 -4.54
N THR A 141 -0.47 4.15 -5.33
CA THR A 141 -0.36 3.40 -6.59
C THR A 141 -0.46 1.89 -6.40
N SER A 142 -0.24 1.38 -5.18
CA SER A 142 -0.45 -0.03 -4.83
C SER A 142 -1.88 -0.54 -5.03
N VAL A 143 -2.88 0.34 -5.10
CA VAL A 143 -4.27 -0.02 -5.47
C VAL A 143 -4.33 -0.63 -6.87
N VAL A 144 -3.42 -0.24 -7.77
CA VAL A 144 -3.31 -0.86 -9.09
C VAL A 144 -2.91 -2.33 -8.96
N LEU A 145 -2.01 -2.68 -8.03
CA LEU A 145 -1.60 -4.07 -7.80
C LEU A 145 -2.77 -4.91 -7.29
N THR A 146 -3.60 -4.40 -6.38
CA THR A 146 -4.79 -5.13 -5.92
C THR A 146 -5.82 -5.29 -7.02
N GLY A 147 -5.98 -4.29 -7.90
CA GLY A 147 -6.80 -4.37 -9.10
C GLY A 147 -6.31 -5.41 -10.10
N VAL A 148 -4.99 -5.49 -10.34
CA VAL A 148 -4.38 -6.53 -11.18
C VAL A 148 -4.63 -7.91 -10.60
N LEU A 149 -4.45 -8.10 -9.28
CA LEU A 149 -4.74 -9.37 -8.61
C LEU A 149 -6.22 -9.77 -8.71
N ALA A 150 -7.14 -8.81 -8.55
CA ALA A 150 -8.57 -9.05 -8.74
C ALA A 150 -8.90 -9.45 -10.18
N TRP A 151 -8.27 -8.80 -11.17
CA TRP A 151 -8.43 -9.19 -12.56
C TRP A 151 -7.87 -10.60 -12.82
N CYS A 152 -6.69 -10.94 -12.28
CA CYS A 152 -6.14 -12.29 -12.37
C CYS A 152 -7.08 -13.34 -11.76
N ALA A 153 -7.68 -13.05 -10.61
CA ALA A 153 -8.69 -13.91 -9.99
C ALA A 153 -9.92 -14.11 -10.88
N SER A 154 -10.36 -13.08 -11.62
CA SER A 154 -11.48 -13.20 -12.56
C SER A 154 -11.21 -14.16 -13.73
N GLN A 155 -9.94 -14.33 -14.10
CA GLN A 155 -9.50 -15.26 -15.13
C GLN A 155 -9.14 -16.64 -14.57
N GLY A 156 -9.35 -16.87 -13.26
CA GLY A 156 -8.93 -18.09 -12.57
C GLY A 156 -7.43 -18.21 -12.33
N GLY A 157 -6.66 -17.14 -12.55
CA GLY A 157 -5.20 -17.13 -12.42
C GLY A 157 -4.70 -16.83 -11.01
N ILE A 158 -5.19 -17.59 -10.03
CA ILE A 158 -4.79 -17.55 -8.62
C ILE A 158 -4.48 -18.97 -8.13
N GLY A 159 -3.75 -19.09 -7.02
CA GLY A 159 -3.26 -20.38 -6.54
C GLY A 159 -2.25 -20.98 -7.52
N ASP A 160 -2.41 -22.26 -7.85
CA ASP A 160 -1.49 -22.99 -8.73
C ASP A 160 -1.50 -22.50 -10.19
N ALA A 161 -2.55 -21.75 -10.58
CA ALA A 161 -2.71 -21.18 -11.92
C ALA A 161 -2.23 -19.73 -12.02
N LEU A 162 -1.41 -19.26 -11.08
CA LEU A 162 -0.84 -17.92 -11.11
C LEU A 162 -0.18 -17.60 -12.47
N PHE A 163 -0.46 -16.41 -13.00
CA PHE A 163 0.07 -15.98 -14.28
C PHE A 163 1.61 -15.96 -14.28
N GLY A 164 2.20 -16.56 -15.31
CA GLY A 164 3.66 -16.72 -15.42
C GLY A 164 4.21 -17.98 -14.73
N GLY A 165 3.36 -18.75 -14.05
CA GLY A 165 3.73 -20.00 -13.40
C GLY A 165 4.70 -19.81 -12.23
N ALA A 166 5.36 -20.91 -11.86
CA ALA A 166 6.33 -20.96 -10.78
C ALA A 166 7.74 -21.14 -11.36
N TRP A 167 8.66 -20.25 -10.99
CA TRP A 167 10.08 -20.40 -11.31
C TRP A 167 10.81 -20.96 -10.10
N GLU A 168 11.41 -22.14 -10.25
CA GLU A 168 12.26 -22.71 -9.21
C GLU A 168 13.66 -22.10 -9.30
N ILE A 169 14.01 -21.29 -8.30
CA ILE A 169 15.31 -20.62 -8.21
C ILE A 169 16.00 -21.12 -6.94
N GLY A 170 16.87 -22.12 -7.09
CA GLY A 170 17.55 -22.74 -5.96
C GLY A 170 16.55 -23.40 -4.99
N PRO A 171 16.61 -23.13 -3.67
CA PRO A 171 15.74 -23.78 -2.68
C PRO A 171 14.32 -23.21 -2.60
N GLY A 172 14.01 -22.17 -3.40
CA GLY A 172 12.74 -21.45 -3.29
C GLY A 172 12.06 -21.22 -4.64
N THR A 173 10.75 -21.09 -4.59
CA THR A 173 9.92 -20.71 -5.73
C THR A 173 9.77 -19.19 -5.81
N LEU A 174 9.78 -18.65 -7.02
CA LEU A 174 9.44 -17.27 -7.35
C LEU A 174 8.31 -17.29 -8.39
N HIS A 175 7.22 -16.58 -8.12
CA HIS A 175 6.19 -16.31 -9.10
C HIS A 175 6.50 -14.99 -9.81
N PRO A 176 6.44 -14.91 -11.14
CA PRO A 176 6.71 -13.67 -11.89
C PRO A 176 5.85 -12.49 -11.44
N MET A 177 4.65 -12.73 -10.92
CA MET A 177 3.80 -11.68 -10.34
C MET A 177 4.45 -10.98 -9.13
N ALA A 178 5.35 -11.65 -8.39
CA ALA A 178 6.13 -11.02 -7.31
C ALA A 178 7.05 -9.92 -7.81
N LEU A 179 7.52 -10.02 -9.05
CA LEU A 179 8.34 -8.99 -9.66
C LEU A 179 7.57 -7.69 -9.89
N LEU A 180 6.25 -7.72 -10.03
CA LEU A 180 5.43 -6.51 -10.09
C LEU A 180 5.45 -5.75 -8.76
N PHE A 181 5.48 -6.47 -7.64
CA PHE A 181 5.63 -5.86 -6.31
C PHE A 181 7.03 -5.31 -6.10
N VAL A 182 8.08 -6.03 -6.55
CA VAL A 182 9.45 -5.51 -6.53
C VAL A 182 9.56 -4.25 -7.38
N LEU A 183 9.03 -4.27 -8.61
CA LEU A 183 9.05 -3.13 -9.52
C LEU A 183 8.31 -1.93 -8.89
N SER A 184 7.09 -2.14 -8.38
CA SER A 184 6.33 -1.10 -7.69
C SER A 184 7.07 -0.52 -6.49
N GLY A 185 7.65 -1.38 -5.64
CA GLY A 185 8.45 -0.97 -4.48
C GLY A 185 9.69 -0.17 -4.90
N SER A 186 10.43 -0.65 -5.90
CA SER A 186 11.58 0.06 -6.47
C SER A 186 11.19 1.43 -7.05
N LEU A 187 10.03 1.55 -7.69
CA LEU A 187 9.51 2.82 -8.20
C LEU A 187 9.16 3.81 -7.08
N MET A 188 8.70 3.33 -5.91
CA MET A 188 8.43 4.18 -4.74
C MET A 188 9.70 4.80 -4.15
N ILE A 189 10.82 4.08 -4.17
CA ILE A 189 12.10 4.54 -3.61
C ILE A 189 13.05 5.14 -4.66
N SER A 190 12.69 5.06 -5.94
CA SER A 190 13.54 5.51 -7.05
C SER A 190 13.72 7.03 -7.02
N LYS A 191 14.98 7.46 -6.87
CA LYS A 191 15.39 8.88 -6.98
C LYS A 191 15.37 9.42 -8.41
N THR A 192 15.19 8.53 -9.39
CA THR A 192 15.27 8.86 -10.82
C THR A 192 13.96 9.43 -11.36
N LEU A 193 12.82 9.14 -10.70
CA LEU A 193 11.50 9.67 -11.07
C LEU A 193 11.27 11.01 -10.36
N ARG A 194 11.52 12.10 -11.08
CA ARG A 194 11.19 13.47 -10.66
C ARG A 194 9.82 13.84 -11.22
N ILE A 195 8.77 13.80 -10.39
CA ILE A 195 7.45 14.29 -10.81
C ILE A 195 7.38 15.79 -10.53
N PRO A 196 7.19 16.65 -11.56
CA PRO A 196 7.05 18.08 -11.36
C PRO A 196 5.71 18.40 -10.68
N LYS A 197 5.76 19.28 -9.67
CA LYS A 197 4.58 19.81 -8.99
C LYS A 197 3.84 20.74 -9.96
N ILE A 198 2.62 20.38 -10.37
CA ILE A 198 1.70 21.30 -11.08
C ILE A 198 1.05 22.21 -10.03
#